data_AF-A0A7G2CIX9-F1
#
_entry.id   AF-A0A7G2CIX9-F1
#
_cell.length_a   1.000
_cell.length_b   1.000
_cell.length_c   1.000
_cell.angle_alpha   90.00
_cell.angle_beta   90.00
_cell.angle_gamma   90.00
#
_symmetry.space_group_name_H-M   'P 1'
#
loop_
_entity.id
_entity.type
_entity.pdbx_description
1 polymer ?
#
loop_
_entity_poly.entity_id
_entity_poly.type
_entity_poly.pdbx_seq_one_letter_code
_entity_poly.pdbx_strand_id
1 'polypeptide(L)'
;MSRSRNWPLLIDPQGQANAWIRQIHKEDNLQICKASNDKFMKTIENSIRLGLPCLLENVSDSLDAALEPVLLKNVFLIGSTPHIRIGDSAIPYDKNFKLYMTTKLPNPIYTPETIVTVSLLNFFITQSGLEDQLLGKTVEKERSDLEQEKQKLTKDNADNNRELKELQDNILRMLEEAEGDILEQEELINTLEKSKVKSIEISEALEKAKETEKVIDETRNKYRPHAERGSLLFFCVAQLSVTDPMYQFSLQWFINLFINAIDKAEAAEDLEQRVHNLMDYFTYSFYCNVCRSLFEKHKLMFSFYLCCSIIQLKGEIDDNEYRYVLTGPTASLPTTEPNPDSTWLSEASWNEVQFTAANLPAFDGFAAHVRDNIDHYKQLFDSPDADSFPLAGEYEAKVTPMQRLIVTRCFRMDKVGPAIQSFVKHYIGERYIIVPTFDLLDAYKDSDCLTPLIFINSPGSDPMNDLLRFAESVNMLKKLDKVSLGQGQGKKAEELISNARERGQWILLQNCHLATSWMPTLEAIVEGFTLDTVKKDFDYGSRRCLRRHSPWPFCKVP
;
A
#
# COMPACT_ATOMS: atom_id res chain seq x y z
N MET A 1 -6.01 -0.15 -21.69
CA MET A 1 -4.78 0.02 -22.53
C MET A 1 -4.95 -0.47 -23.96
N SER A 2 -5.48 -1.69 -24.20
CA SER A 2 -5.63 -2.28 -25.55
C SER A 2 -6.51 -1.51 -26.54
N ARG A 3 -7.37 -0.61 -26.07
CA ARG A 3 -8.27 0.23 -26.89
C ARG A 3 -7.88 1.72 -26.90
N SER A 4 -6.74 2.08 -26.30
CA SER A 4 -6.33 3.47 -26.17
C SER A 4 -5.78 4.02 -27.49
N ARG A 5 -6.24 5.21 -27.90
CA ARG A 5 -5.68 5.92 -29.06
C ARG A 5 -4.34 6.58 -28.72
N ASN A 6 -4.22 7.17 -27.54
CA ASN A 6 -2.99 7.79 -27.04
C ASN A 6 -2.22 6.82 -26.15
N TRP A 7 -0.93 7.09 -25.93
CA TRP A 7 -0.11 6.26 -25.06
C TRP A 7 -0.53 6.44 -23.59
N PRO A 8 -0.66 5.34 -22.82
CA PRO A 8 -1.08 5.42 -21.42
C PRO A 8 0.03 5.97 -20.52
N LEU A 9 -0.32 6.94 -19.67
CA LEU A 9 0.48 7.40 -18.53
C LEU A 9 -0.20 6.97 -17.24
N LEU A 10 0.49 6.17 -16.44
CA LEU A 10 -0.07 5.45 -15.30
C LEU A 10 0.40 6.09 -14.00
N ILE A 11 -0.54 6.62 -13.22
CA ILE A 11 -0.29 7.07 -11.85
C ILE A 11 -0.27 5.83 -10.96
N ASP A 12 0.93 5.34 -10.64
CA ASP A 12 1.15 4.04 -10.00
C ASP A 12 2.18 4.15 -8.86
N PRO A 13 1.83 4.82 -7.74
CA PRO A 13 2.73 5.01 -6.61
C PRO A 13 3.18 3.68 -5.97
N GLN A 14 2.37 2.62 -6.10
CA GLN A 14 2.68 1.29 -5.53
C GLN A 14 3.38 0.34 -6.53
N GLY A 15 3.58 0.74 -7.79
CA GLY A 15 4.29 -0.06 -8.80
C GLY A 15 3.53 -1.30 -9.31
N GLN A 16 2.22 -1.39 -9.10
CA GLN A 16 1.41 -2.54 -9.53
C GLN A 16 1.22 -2.57 -11.04
N ALA A 17 0.90 -1.43 -11.65
CA ALA A 17 0.75 -1.32 -13.10
C ALA A 17 2.08 -1.60 -13.79
N ASN A 18 3.18 -1.12 -13.21
CA ASN A 18 4.52 -1.39 -13.67
C ASN A 18 4.84 -2.90 -13.68
N ALA A 19 4.63 -3.58 -12.55
CA ALA A 19 4.84 -5.02 -12.44
C ALA A 19 3.94 -5.81 -13.40
N TRP A 20 2.69 -5.38 -13.58
CA TRP A 20 1.74 -6.00 -14.49
C TRP A 20 2.17 -5.86 -15.97
N ILE A 21 2.63 -4.69 -16.41
CA ILE A 21 3.16 -4.48 -17.77
C ILE A 21 4.36 -5.39 -18.05
N ARG A 22 5.28 -5.48 -17.08
CA ARG A 22 6.45 -6.37 -17.17
C ARG A 22 6.03 -7.84 -17.30
N GLN A 23 4.99 -8.25 -16.58
CA GLN A 23 4.49 -9.61 -16.64
C GLN A 23 3.79 -9.93 -17.97
N ILE A 24 3.03 -8.99 -18.53
CA ILE A 24 2.38 -9.15 -19.84
C ILE A 24 3.40 -9.28 -20.96
N HIS A 25 4.43 -8.44 -20.94
CA HIS A 25 5.46 -8.41 -21.98
C HIS A 25 6.71 -9.23 -21.62
N LYS A 26 6.56 -10.24 -20.75
CA LYS A 26 7.68 -11.06 -20.28
C LYS A 26 8.41 -11.79 -21.42
N GLU A 27 7.68 -12.20 -22.45
CA GLU A 27 8.23 -12.89 -23.63
C GLU A 27 8.49 -11.93 -24.80
N ASP A 28 8.01 -10.69 -24.74
CA ASP A 28 8.05 -9.71 -25.84
C ASP A 28 9.31 -8.82 -25.85
N ASN A 29 10.32 -9.16 -25.03
CA ASN A 29 11.56 -8.39 -24.88
C ASN A 29 11.31 -6.89 -24.56
N LEU A 30 10.51 -6.63 -23.52
CA LEU A 30 10.19 -5.29 -23.02
C LEU A 30 11.46 -4.46 -22.72
N GLN A 31 11.59 -3.31 -23.38
CA GLN A 31 12.65 -2.35 -23.11
C GLN A 31 12.23 -1.45 -21.95
N ILE A 32 13.06 -1.36 -20.92
CA ILE A 32 12.78 -0.55 -19.73
C ILE A 32 13.77 0.60 -19.67
N CYS A 33 13.27 1.81 -19.46
CA CYS A 33 14.10 2.99 -19.26
C CYS A 33 13.49 3.90 -18.19
N LYS A 34 14.34 4.65 -17.49
CA LYS A 34 13.93 5.67 -16.51
C LYS A 34 14.02 7.05 -17.15
N ALA A 35 13.04 7.91 -16.89
CA ALA A 35 13.06 9.29 -17.39
C ALA A 35 14.27 10.10 -16.91
N SER A 36 14.87 9.72 -15.77
CA SER A 36 16.07 10.34 -15.22
C SER A 36 17.39 9.97 -15.93
N ASN A 37 17.38 8.98 -16.82
CA ASN A 37 18.59 8.53 -17.50
C ASN A 37 18.77 9.27 -18.83
N ASP A 38 19.85 10.03 -18.99
CA ASP A 38 20.18 10.79 -20.22
C ASP A 38 20.12 9.97 -21.53
N LYS A 39 20.21 8.63 -21.46
CA LYS A 39 20.16 7.72 -22.61
C LYS A 39 18.78 7.12 -22.88
N PHE A 40 17.73 7.54 -22.15
CA PHE A 40 16.40 6.95 -22.30
C PHE A 40 15.85 7.12 -23.73
N MET A 41 16.06 8.29 -24.36
CA MET A 41 15.62 8.54 -25.74
C MET A 41 16.23 7.55 -26.74
N LYS A 42 17.53 7.25 -26.62
CA LYS A 42 18.18 6.24 -27.49
C LYS A 42 17.54 4.85 -27.36
N THR A 43 17.08 4.51 -26.16
CA THR A 43 16.39 3.23 -25.90
C THR A 43 15.04 3.22 -26.62
N ILE A 44 14.29 4.33 -26.55
CA ILE A 44 13.02 4.49 -27.26
C ILE A 44 13.21 4.46 -28.78
N GLU A 45 14.19 5.18 -29.31
CA GLU A 45 14.53 5.17 -30.75
C GLU A 45 14.81 3.76 -31.27
N ASN A 46 15.61 2.98 -30.54
CA ASN A 46 15.89 1.59 -30.88
C ASN A 46 14.64 0.70 -30.78
N SER A 47 13.80 0.94 -29.77
CA SER A 47 12.55 0.20 -29.59
C SER A 47 11.57 0.45 -30.73
N ILE A 48 11.47 1.71 -31.20
CA ILE A 48 10.66 2.09 -32.36
C ILE A 48 11.15 1.39 -33.63
N ARG A 49 12.47 1.38 -33.86
CA ARG A 49 13.09 0.75 -35.04
C ARG A 49 12.84 -0.76 -35.10
N LEU A 50 12.83 -1.42 -33.94
CA LEU A 50 12.69 -2.87 -33.82
C LEU A 50 11.24 -3.33 -33.52
N GLY A 51 10.31 -2.39 -33.33
CA GLY A 51 8.92 -2.69 -32.96
C GLY A 51 8.76 -3.30 -31.56
N LEU A 52 9.72 -3.08 -30.66
CA LEU A 52 9.69 -3.64 -29.30
C LEU A 52 8.84 -2.78 -28.36
N PRO A 53 8.09 -3.38 -27.42
CA PRO A 53 7.39 -2.62 -26.39
C PRO A 53 8.41 -1.93 -25.46
N CYS A 54 8.08 -0.71 -25.03
CA CYS A 54 8.93 0.12 -24.17
C CYS A 54 8.15 0.66 -22.97
N LEU A 55 8.75 0.56 -21.78
CA LEU A 55 8.23 1.06 -20.51
C LEU A 55 9.15 2.18 -19.98
N LEU A 56 8.62 3.40 -19.95
CA LEU A 56 9.27 4.57 -19.35
C LEU A 56 8.81 4.72 -17.89
N GLU A 57 9.76 4.64 -16.96
CA GLU A 57 9.52 4.67 -15.52
C GLU A 57 9.86 6.01 -14.89
N ASN A 58 9.21 6.29 -13.76
CA ASN A 58 9.44 7.46 -12.92
C ASN A 58 9.29 8.78 -13.69
N VAL A 59 8.24 8.89 -14.51
CA VAL A 59 7.90 10.14 -15.17
C VAL A 59 7.53 11.19 -14.11
N SER A 60 8.20 12.34 -14.15
CA SER A 60 7.96 13.51 -13.28
C SER A 60 6.68 14.26 -13.67
N ASP A 61 6.45 15.44 -13.09
CA ASP A 61 5.32 16.34 -13.44
C ASP A 61 5.41 16.93 -14.87
N SER A 62 6.57 16.82 -15.52
CA SER A 62 6.77 17.19 -16.92
C SER A 62 7.31 16.03 -17.74
N LEU A 63 6.83 15.91 -18.97
CA LEU A 63 7.41 15.05 -20.00
C LEU A 63 8.49 15.81 -20.79
N ASP A 64 9.54 15.11 -21.20
CA ASP A 64 10.57 15.68 -22.07
C ASP A 64 9.97 16.02 -23.45
N ALA A 65 10.21 17.24 -23.93
CA ALA A 65 9.74 17.70 -25.24
C ALA A 65 10.24 16.82 -26.41
N ALA A 66 11.37 16.13 -26.25
CA ALA A 66 11.87 15.18 -27.23
C ALA A 66 10.91 13.99 -27.48
N LEU A 67 10.01 13.69 -26.54
CA LEU A 67 8.98 12.66 -26.69
C LEU A 67 7.78 13.11 -27.49
N GLU A 68 7.56 14.41 -27.66
CA GLU A 68 6.35 14.96 -28.30
C GLU A 68 6.04 14.32 -29.67
N PRO A 69 7.00 14.12 -30.60
CA PRO A 69 6.73 13.48 -31.87
C PRO A 69 6.22 12.04 -31.72
N VAL A 70 6.72 11.31 -30.72
CA VAL A 70 6.33 9.93 -30.39
C VAL A 70 4.94 9.90 -29.75
N LEU A 71 4.68 10.86 -28.85
CA LEU A 71 3.40 10.99 -28.15
C LEU A 71 2.25 11.31 -29.11
N LEU A 72 2.47 12.26 -30.01
CA LEU A 72 1.52 12.66 -31.06
C LEU A 72 1.44 11.66 -32.21
N LYS A 73 2.35 10.67 -32.27
CA LYS A 73 2.45 9.71 -33.37
C LYS A 73 2.60 10.40 -34.74
N ASN A 74 3.49 11.39 -34.82
CA ASN A 74 3.79 12.16 -36.03
C ASN A 74 4.57 11.32 -37.07
N VAL A 75 3.97 10.25 -37.56
CA VAL A 75 4.54 9.32 -38.53
C VAL A 75 4.30 9.87 -39.94
N PHE A 76 5.36 9.92 -40.74
CA PHE A 76 5.33 10.32 -42.14
C PHE A 76 5.97 9.25 -43.02
N LEU A 77 5.66 9.26 -44.31
CA LEU A 77 6.22 8.28 -45.26
C LEU A 77 7.46 8.88 -45.94
N ILE A 78 8.58 8.16 -45.87
CA ILE A 78 9.73 8.39 -46.75
C ILE A 78 9.68 7.26 -47.78
N GLY A 79 9.34 7.58 -49.03
CA GLY A 79 8.97 6.58 -50.04
C GLY A 79 7.70 5.82 -49.60
N SER A 80 7.80 4.49 -49.50
CA SER A 80 6.70 3.62 -49.02
C SER A 80 6.83 3.18 -47.56
N THR A 81 7.89 3.60 -46.87
CA THR A 81 8.20 3.17 -45.50
C THR A 81 7.83 4.23 -44.47
N PRO A 82 7.06 3.89 -43.42
CA PRO A 82 6.72 4.81 -42.34
C PRO A 82 7.95 5.15 -41.50
N HIS A 83 8.10 6.42 -41.17
CA HIS A 83 9.18 6.99 -40.37
C HIS A 83 8.62 7.98 -39.36
N ILE A 84 9.32 8.17 -38.25
CA ILE A 84 9.02 9.19 -37.24
C ILE A 84 10.25 10.07 -37.01
N ARG A 85 10.05 11.37 -36.79
CA ARG A 85 11.16 12.32 -36.59
C ARG A 85 11.36 12.54 -35.11
N ILE A 86 12.56 12.23 -34.61
CA ILE A 86 12.97 12.47 -33.24
C ILE A 86 14.24 13.32 -33.30
N GLY A 87 14.16 14.57 -32.83
CA GLY A 87 15.19 15.59 -33.09
C GLY A 87 15.45 15.77 -34.59
N ASP A 88 16.71 15.60 -34.99
CA ASP A 88 17.13 15.72 -36.39
C ASP A 88 17.10 14.39 -37.17
N SER A 89 16.81 13.27 -36.50
CA SER A 89 16.86 11.94 -37.10
C SER A 89 15.47 11.46 -37.54
N ALA A 90 15.36 10.93 -38.76
CA ALA A 90 14.20 10.18 -39.22
C ALA A 90 14.42 8.69 -38.99
N ILE A 91 13.58 8.08 -38.16
CA ILE A 91 13.72 6.68 -37.72
C ILE A 91 12.60 5.85 -38.34
N PRO A 92 12.89 4.68 -38.95
CA PRO A 92 11.85 3.77 -39.43
C PRO A 92 10.88 3.41 -38.30
N TYR A 93 9.58 3.55 -38.55
CA TYR A 93 8.55 3.33 -37.56
C TYR A 93 7.89 1.96 -37.76
N ASP A 94 8.05 1.06 -36.78
CA ASP A 94 7.34 -0.21 -36.77
C ASP A 94 5.96 -0.07 -36.09
N LYS A 95 4.93 -0.65 -36.71
CA LYS A 95 3.54 -0.57 -36.22
C LYS A 95 3.30 -1.38 -34.94
N ASN A 96 4.17 -2.34 -34.62
CA ASN A 96 4.08 -3.17 -33.43
C ASN A 96 4.60 -2.46 -32.17
N PHE A 97 5.33 -1.34 -32.33
CA PHE A 97 5.84 -0.55 -31.21
C PHE A 97 4.72 -0.15 -30.25
N LYS A 98 4.96 -0.29 -28.95
CA LYS A 98 4.07 0.14 -27.87
C LYS A 98 4.84 0.90 -26.81
N LEU A 99 4.33 2.05 -26.40
CA LEU A 99 4.89 2.85 -25.30
C LEU A 99 3.96 2.83 -24.09
N TYR A 100 4.54 2.56 -22.92
CA TYR A 100 3.90 2.67 -21.62
C TYR A 100 4.69 3.64 -20.74
N MET A 101 4.00 4.45 -19.95
CA MET A 101 4.63 5.38 -19.02
C MET A 101 4.07 5.19 -17.62
N THR A 102 4.92 5.22 -16.60
CA THR A 102 4.52 5.10 -15.19
C THR A 102 5.13 6.22 -14.36
N THR A 103 4.40 6.68 -13.35
CA THR A 103 4.88 7.62 -12.33
C THR A 103 4.65 7.07 -10.93
N LYS A 104 5.64 7.23 -10.05
CA LYS A 104 5.52 6.93 -8.62
C LYS A 104 4.90 8.11 -7.84
N LEU A 105 4.68 9.27 -8.48
CA LEU A 105 4.06 10.42 -7.83
C LEU A 105 2.57 10.13 -7.58
N PRO A 106 2.07 10.27 -6.34
CA PRO A 106 0.68 9.96 -6.03
C PRO A 106 -0.32 10.98 -6.57
N ASN A 107 0.10 12.25 -6.69
CA ASN A 107 -0.74 13.32 -7.20
C ASN A 107 0.08 14.30 -8.07
N PRO A 108 0.51 13.87 -9.28
CA PRO A 108 1.28 14.70 -10.18
C PRO A 108 0.43 15.81 -10.81
N ILE A 109 1.02 16.98 -11.03
CA ILE A 109 0.33 18.12 -11.66
C ILE A 109 0.81 18.24 -13.10
N TYR A 110 0.01 17.74 -14.03
CA TYR A 110 0.30 17.80 -15.47
C TYR A 110 -0.31 19.02 -16.14
N THR A 111 0.40 19.57 -17.13
CA THR A 111 -0.14 20.67 -17.95
C THR A 111 -1.29 20.19 -18.84
N PRO A 112 -2.20 21.08 -19.27
CA PRO A 112 -3.27 20.73 -20.20
C PRO A 112 -2.75 20.10 -21.50
N GLU A 113 -1.59 20.54 -22.02
CA GLU A 113 -1.00 19.94 -23.23
C GLU A 113 -0.64 18.46 -22.98
N THR A 114 -0.08 18.15 -21.82
CA THR A 114 0.25 16.77 -21.44
C THR A 114 -1.01 15.91 -21.38
N ILE A 115 -2.07 16.40 -20.73
CA ILE A 115 -3.32 15.64 -20.55
C ILE A 115 -4.01 15.31 -21.88
N VAL A 116 -3.88 16.17 -22.89
CA VAL A 116 -4.44 15.92 -24.24
C VAL A 116 -3.60 14.92 -25.04
N THR A 117 -2.28 14.91 -24.85
CA THR A 117 -1.35 14.08 -25.62
C THR A 117 -1.25 12.65 -25.12
N VAL A 118 -1.43 12.41 -23.82
CA VAL A 118 -1.40 11.07 -23.22
C VAL A 118 -2.78 10.63 -22.73
N SER A 119 -2.97 9.33 -22.52
CA SER A 119 -4.14 8.82 -21.80
C SER A 119 -3.77 8.61 -20.34
N LEU A 120 -4.14 9.56 -19.48
CA LEU A 120 -3.89 9.47 -18.05
C LEU A 120 -4.79 8.39 -17.42
N LEU A 121 -4.18 7.44 -16.73
CA LEU A 121 -4.86 6.35 -16.03
C LEU A 121 -4.46 6.36 -14.56
N ASN A 122 -5.44 6.43 -13.69
CA ASN A 122 -5.23 6.36 -12.25
C ASN A 122 -5.17 4.89 -11.80
N PHE A 123 -4.00 4.45 -11.32
CA PHE A 123 -3.76 3.13 -10.73
C PHE A 123 -3.53 3.21 -9.21
N PHE A 124 -3.94 4.32 -8.60
CA PHE A 124 -3.93 4.46 -7.16
C PHE A 124 -4.81 3.39 -6.52
N ILE A 125 -4.24 2.68 -5.54
CA ILE A 125 -4.96 1.64 -4.84
C ILE A 125 -6.07 2.23 -3.97
N THR A 126 -7.28 1.71 -4.11
CA THR A 126 -8.43 2.11 -3.28
C THR A 126 -8.63 1.12 -2.13
N GLN A 127 -9.32 1.55 -1.08
CA GLN A 127 -9.61 0.69 0.08
C GLN A 127 -10.37 -0.58 -0.29
N SER A 128 -11.43 -0.45 -1.10
CA SER A 128 -12.18 -1.61 -1.62
C SER A 128 -11.34 -2.46 -2.56
N GLY A 129 -10.50 -1.86 -3.43
CA GLY A 129 -9.65 -2.62 -4.34
C GLY A 129 -8.60 -3.47 -3.61
N LEU A 130 -7.98 -2.92 -2.57
CA LEU A 130 -7.06 -3.68 -1.71
C LEU A 130 -7.79 -4.74 -0.88
N GLU A 131 -8.97 -4.42 -0.35
CA GLU A 131 -9.78 -5.38 0.39
C GLU A 131 -10.08 -6.63 -0.45
N ASP A 132 -10.54 -6.47 -1.69
CA ASP A 132 -10.82 -7.61 -2.57
C ASP A 132 -9.54 -8.39 -2.93
N GLN A 133 -8.40 -7.70 -3.08
CA GLN A 133 -7.10 -8.32 -3.29
C GLN A 133 -6.67 -9.18 -2.08
N LEU A 134 -6.79 -8.63 -0.86
CA LEU A 134 -6.45 -9.33 0.38
C LEU A 134 -7.43 -10.47 0.68
N LEU A 135 -8.70 -10.31 0.31
CA LEU A 135 -9.69 -11.38 0.39
C LEU A 135 -9.29 -12.55 -0.51
N GLY A 136 -8.92 -12.27 -1.76
CA GLY A 136 -8.37 -13.27 -2.67
C GLY A 136 -7.17 -14.00 -2.07
N LYS A 137 -6.22 -13.27 -1.46
CA LYS A 137 -5.06 -13.88 -0.78
C LYS A 137 -5.42 -14.71 0.45
N THR A 138 -6.41 -14.27 1.23
CA THR A 138 -6.89 -15.02 2.40
C THR A 138 -7.51 -16.34 1.95
N VAL A 139 -8.40 -16.30 0.96
CA VAL A 139 -9.09 -17.48 0.44
C VAL A 139 -8.11 -18.42 -0.27
N GLU A 140 -7.16 -17.89 -1.05
CA GLU A 140 -6.11 -18.68 -1.71
C GLU A 140 -5.34 -19.56 -0.70
N LYS A 141 -5.12 -19.04 0.52
CA LYS A 141 -4.40 -19.74 1.60
C LYS A 141 -5.28 -20.68 2.43
N GLU A 142 -6.46 -20.23 2.84
CA GLU A 142 -7.35 -21.00 3.72
C GLU A 142 -8.15 -22.07 2.95
N ARG A 143 -8.57 -21.77 1.72
CA ARG A 143 -9.43 -22.59 0.87
C ARG A 143 -8.97 -22.53 -0.59
N SER A 144 -7.81 -23.12 -0.85
CA SER A 144 -7.24 -23.18 -2.20
C SER A 144 -8.15 -23.87 -3.22
N ASP A 145 -9.02 -24.79 -2.76
CA ASP A 145 -10.05 -25.46 -3.55
C ASP A 145 -11.03 -24.44 -4.16
N LEU A 146 -11.58 -23.55 -3.33
CA LEU A 146 -12.54 -22.53 -3.75
C LEU A 146 -11.90 -21.51 -4.69
N GLU A 147 -10.64 -21.13 -4.45
CA GLU A 147 -9.95 -20.17 -5.31
C GLU A 147 -9.61 -20.77 -6.68
N GLN A 148 -9.21 -22.05 -6.75
CA GLN A 148 -9.00 -22.74 -8.02
C GLN A 148 -10.30 -22.90 -8.80
N GLU A 149 -11.40 -23.22 -8.12
CA GLU A 149 -12.73 -23.29 -8.73
C GLU A 149 -13.16 -21.93 -9.28
N LYS A 150 -12.97 -20.84 -8.52
CA LYS A 150 -13.24 -19.48 -8.99
C LYS A 150 -12.42 -19.10 -10.22
N GLN A 151 -11.12 -19.38 -10.21
CA GLN A 151 -10.23 -19.10 -11.33
C GLN A 151 -10.64 -19.88 -12.59
N LYS A 152 -11.01 -21.16 -12.42
CA LYS A 152 -11.52 -21.99 -13.52
C LYS A 152 -12.82 -21.42 -14.07
N LEU A 153 -13.80 -21.12 -13.22
CA LEU A 153 -15.07 -20.53 -13.63
C LEU A 153 -14.88 -19.19 -14.35
N THR A 154 -13.96 -18.35 -13.88
CA THR A 154 -13.66 -17.05 -14.52
C THR A 154 -13.10 -17.24 -15.93
N LYS A 155 -12.20 -18.21 -16.10
CA LYS A 155 -11.63 -18.55 -17.40
C LYS A 155 -12.68 -19.14 -18.34
N ASP A 156 -13.44 -20.12 -17.87
CA ASP A 156 -14.50 -20.77 -18.65
C ASP A 156 -15.58 -19.74 -19.07
N ASN A 157 -15.95 -18.81 -18.19
CA ASN A 157 -16.89 -17.73 -18.47
C ASN A 157 -16.32 -16.73 -19.51
N ALA A 158 -15.03 -16.40 -19.45
CA ALA A 158 -14.37 -15.56 -20.44
C ALA A 158 -14.31 -16.22 -21.82
N ASP A 159 -13.97 -17.51 -21.87
CA ASP A 159 -13.91 -18.31 -23.10
C ASP A 159 -15.31 -18.46 -23.71
N ASN A 160 -16.33 -18.76 -22.89
CA ASN A 160 -17.73 -18.84 -23.31
C ASN A 160 -18.27 -17.50 -23.85
N ASN A 161 -17.99 -16.37 -23.19
CA ASN A 161 -18.40 -15.06 -23.69
C ASN A 161 -17.70 -14.69 -25.01
N ARG A 162 -16.43 -15.08 -25.15
CA ARG A 162 -15.69 -14.89 -26.40
C ARG A 162 -16.31 -15.72 -27.52
N GLU A 163 -16.57 -17.00 -27.27
CA GLU A 163 -17.18 -17.90 -28.26
C GLU A 163 -18.59 -17.44 -28.65
N LEU A 164 -19.39 -16.97 -27.69
CA LEU A 164 -20.70 -16.38 -27.95
C LEU A 164 -20.58 -15.18 -28.89
N LYS A 165 -19.61 -14.30 -28.65
CA LYS A 165 -19.36 -13.14 -29.51
C LYS A 165 -18.88 -13.56 -30.91
N GLU A 166 -17.97 -14.51 -31.01
CA GLU A 166 -17.49 -15.03 -32.30
C GLU A 166 -18.65 -15.68 -33.09
N LEU A 167 -19.55 -16.40 -32.43
CA LEU A 167 -20.77 -16.93 -33.05
C LEU A 167 -21.68 -15.80 -33.54
N GLN A 168 -21.90 -14.74 -32.75
CA GLN A 168 -22.70 -13.58 -33.16
C GLN A 168 -22.08 -12.84 -34.34
N ASP A 169 -20.77 -12.57 -34.30
CA ASP A 169 -20.03 -11.91 -35.37
C ASP A 169 -20.05 -12.76 -36.66
N ASN A 170 -19.91 -14.08 -36.54
CA ASN A 170 -20.04 -15.00 -37.68
C ASN A 170 -21.45 -15.03 -38.27
N ILE A 171 -22.50 -15.03 -37.43
CA ILE A 171 -23.90 -14.95 -37.90
C ILE A 171 -24.13 -13.64 -38.67
N LEU A 172 -23.65 -12.51 -38.12
CA LEU A 172 -23.76 -11.21 -38.78
C LEU A 172 -23.03 -11.18 -40.13
N ARG A 173 -21.80 -11.70 -40.18
CA ARG A 173 -21.03 -11.79 -41.43
C ARG A 173 -21.75 -12.66 -42.46
N MET A 174 -22.26 -13.82 -42.06
CA MET A 174 -22.98 -14.72 -42.97
C MET A 174 -24.28 -14.10 -43.50
N LEU A 175 -24.98 -13.28 -42.71
CA LEU A 175 -26.15 -12.53 -43.16
C LEU A 175 -25.79 -11.37 -44.09
N GLU A 176 -24.63 -10.74 -43.90
CA GLU A 176 -24.13 -9.64 -44.75
C GLU A 176 -23.59 -10.14 -46.10
N GLU A 177 -22.94 -11.32 -46.12
CA GLU A 177 -22.39 -11.97 -47.32
C GLU A 177 -23.46 -12.75 -48.12
N ALA A 178 -24.66 -12.96 -47.56
CA ALA A 178 -25.73 -13.67 -48.24
C ALA A 178 -26.34 -12.82 -49.39
N GLU A 179 -25.94 -13.10 -50.63
CA GLU A 179 -26.57 -12.54 -51.84
C GLU A 179 -27.65 -13.49 -52.39
N GLY A 180 -28.88 -13.00 -52.59
CA GLY A 180 -30.02 -13.76 -53.14
C GLY A 180 -31.11 -14.10 -52.11
N ASP A 181 -31.98 -15.07 -52.42
CA ASP A 181 -33.02 -15.53 -51.47
C ASP A 181 -32.39 -16.41 -50.39
N ILE A 182 -32.34 -15.87 -49.17
CA ILE A 182 -31.78 -16.50 -47.96
C ILE A 182 -32.47 -17.86 -47.68
N LEU A 183 -33.73 -18.03 -48.12
CA LEU A 183 -34.49 -19.26 -47.91
C LEU A 183 -34.05 -20.41 -48.82
N GLU A 184 -33.32 -20.14 -49.91
CA GLU A 184 -32.83 -21.16 -50.85
C GLU A 184 -31.42 -21.66 -50.49
N GLN A 185 -30.75 -21.02 -49.53
CA GLN A 185 -29.38 -21.36 -49.13
C GLN A 185 -29.36 -22.37 -47.97
N GLU A 186 -29.48 -23.65 -48.31
CA GLU A 186 -29.56 -24.75 -47.33
C GLU A 186 -28.32 -24.84 -46.41
N GLU A 187 -27.12 -24.47 -46.89
CA GLU A 187 -25.90 -24.40 -46.06
C GLU A 187 -25.93 -23.28 -45.02
N LEU A 188 -26.50 -22.12 -45.38
CA LEU A 188 -26.65 -20.97 -44.49
C LEU A 188 -27.64 -21.30 -43.36
N ILE A 189 -28.79 -21.90 -43.72
CA ILE A 189 -29.82 -22.32 -42.76
C ILE A 189 -29.27 -23.34 -41.77
N ASN A 190 -28.57 -24.38 -42.25
CA ASN A 190 -27.97 -25.41 -41.39
C ASN A 190 -26.89 -24.84 -40.45
N THR A 191 -26.10 -23.87 -40.92
CA THR A 191 -25.05 -23.24 -40.11
C THR A 191 -25.63 -22.28 -39.06
N LEU A 192 -26.69 -21.54 -39.41
CA LEU A 192 -27.47 -20.70 -38.49
C LEU A 192 -28.14 -21.54 -37.40
N GLU A 193 -28.74 -22.68 -37.75
CA GLU A 193 -29.40 -23.56 -36.80
C GLU A 193 -28.40 -24.18 -35.81
N LYS A 194 -27.25 -24.68 -36.29
CA LYS A 194 -26.16 -25.16 -35.43
C LYS A 194 -25.61 -24.07 -34.51
N SER A 195 -25.41 -22.86 -35.04
CA SER A 195 -24.89 -21.72 -34.27
C SER A 195 -25.90 -21.25 -33.21
N LYS A 196 -27.20 -21.32 -33.52
CA LYS A 196 -28.29 -21.01 -32.58
C LYS A 196 -28.35 -22.02 -31.43
N VAL A 197 -28.29 -23.33 -31.72
CA VAL A 197 -28.27 -24.37 -30.67
C VAL A 197 -27.07 -24.16 -29.75
N LYS A 198 -25.87 -23.98 -30.31
CA LYS A 198 -24.65 -23.74 -29.54
C LYS A 198 -24.73 -22.45 -28.71
N SER A 199 -25.32 -21.38 -29.25
CA SER A 199 -25.54 -20.13 -28.50
C SER A 199 -26.48 -20.31 -27.31
N ILE A 200 -27.51 -21.15 -27.42
CA ILE A 200 -28.43 -21.46 -26.32
C ILE A 200 -27.69 -22.28 -25.25
N GLU A 201 -26.93 -23.30 -25.64
CA GLU A 201 -26.12 -24.11 -24.72
C GLU A 201 -25.10 -23.25 -23.93
N ILE A 202 -24.40 -22.35 -24.61
CA ILE A 202 -23.47 -21.41 -23.96
C ILE A 202 -24.22 -20.48 -23.00
N SER A 203 -25.39 -19.97 -23.40
CA SER A 203 -26.20 -19.09 -22.54
C SER A 203 -26.66 -19.80 -21.26
N GLU A 204 -27.10 -21.05 -21.35
CA GLU A 204 -27.48 -21.87 -20.19
C GLU A 204 -26.27 -22.19 -19.30
N ALA A 205 -25.11 -22.47 -19.89
CA ALA A 205 -23.87 -22.69 -19.15
C ALA A 205 -23.43 -21.43 -18.39
N LEU A 206 -23.57 -20.25 -19.01
CA LEU A 206 -23.29 -18.95 -18.39
C LEU A 206 -24.25 -18.66 -17.22
N GLU A 207 -25.52 -19.07 -17.32
CA GLU A 207 -26.49 -18.92 -16.24
C GLU A 207 -26.16 -19.80 -15.03
N LYS A 208 -25.83 -21.08 -15.26
CA LYS A 208 -25.36 -21.99 -14.19
C LYS A 208 -24.05 -21.51 -13.56
N ALA A 209 -23.13 -20.95 -14.36
CA ALA A 209 -21.89 -20.39 -13.86
C ALA A 209 -22.14 -19.19 -12.91
N LYS A 210 -23.13 -18.34 -13.20
CA LYS A 210 -23.53 -17.22 -12.32
C LYS A 210 -24.06 -17.70 -10.96
N GLU A 211 -24.89 -18.75 -10.94
CA GLU A 211 -25.38 -19.33 -9.69
C GLU A 211 -24.22 -19.91 -8.86
N THR A 212 -23.30 -20.62 -9.51
CA THR A 212 -22.11 -21.19 -8.86
C THR A 212 -21.19 -20.09 -8.32
N GLU A 213 -20.96 -19.04 -9.10
CA GLU A 213 -20.18 -17.86 -8.70
C GLU A 213 -20.76 -17.19 -7.45
N LYS A 214 -22.10 -17.08 -7.37
CA LYS A 214 -22.77 -16.52 -6.19
C LYS A 214 -22.50 -17.35 -4.93
N VAL A 215 -22.60 -18.67 -5.00
CA VAL A 215 -22.34 -19.56 -3.85
C VAL A 215 -20.87 -19.48 -3.41
N ILE A 216 -19.96 -19.40 -4.37
CA ILE A 216 -18.52 -19.22 -4.10
C ILE A 216 -18.30 -17.88 -3.40
N ASP A 217 -18.87 -16.79 -3.92
CA ASP A 217 -18.70 -15.46 -3.33
C ASP A 217 -19.33 -15.34 -1.94
N GLU A 218 -20.47 -15.98 -1.69
CA GLU A 218 -21.06 -16.08 -0.35
C GLU A 218 -20.09 -16.75 0.64
N THR A 219 -19.40 -17.82 0.22
CA THR A 219 -18.42 -18.51 1.06
C THR A 219 -17.15 -17.67 1.25
N ARG A 220 -16.68 -16.99 0.20
CA ARG A 220 -15.52 -16.07 0.26
C ARG A 220 -15.80 -14.90 1.20
N ASN A 221 -17.00 -14.32 1.13
CA ASN A 221 -17.38 -13.17 1.94
C ASN A 221 -17.34 -13.42 3.45
N LYS A 222 -17.37 -14.68 3.91
CA LYS A 222 -17.15 -15.01 5.33
C LYS A 222 -15.76 -14.61 5.83
N TYR A 223 -14.75 -14.54 4.95
CA TYR A 223 -13.40 -14.06 5.27
C TYR A 223 -13.22 -12.55 5.07
N ARG A 224 -14.24 -11.84 4.56
CA ARG A 224 -14.17 -10.40 4.27
C ARG A 224 -13.76 -9.55 5.48
N PRO A 225 -14.21 -9.80 6.72
CA PRO A 225 -13.77 -9.00 7.87
C PRO A 225 -12.26 -8.97 8.07
N HIS A 226 -11.56 -10.08 7.79
CA HIS A 226 -10.10 -10.14 7.85
C HIS A 226 -9.45 -9.26 6.76
N ALA A 227 -9.99 -9.29 5.55
CA ALA A 227 -9.51 -8.49 4.43
C ALA A 227 -9.79 -6.99 4.61
N GLU A 228 -10.97 -6.64 5.12
CA GLU A 228 -11.37 -5.27 5.45
C GLU A 228 -10.44 -4.68 6.52
N ARG A 229 -10.18 -5.45 7.59
CA ARG A 229 -9.17 -5.11 8.61
C ARG A 229 -7.81 -4.90 7.96
N GLY A 230 -7.39 -5.81 7.08
CA GLY A 230 -6.11 -5.68 6.38
C GLY A 230 -6.01 -4.41 5.54
N SER A 231 -7.05 -4.10 4.78
CA SER A 231 -7.10 -2.89 3.95
C SER A 231 -6.99 -1.63 4.81
N LEU A 232 -7.78 -1.53 5.89
CA LEU A 232 -7.72 -0.42 6.85
C LEU A 232 -6.28 -0.21 7.36
N LEU A 233 -5.62 -1.28 7.82
CA LEU A 233 -4.27 -1.22 8.37
C LEU A 233 -3.23 -0.70 7.35
N PHE A 234 -3.34 -1.10 6.09
CA PHE A 234 -2.46 -0.58 5.04
C PHE A 234 -2.62 0.93 4.84
N PHE A 235 -3.86 1.43 4.81
CA PHE A 235 -4.10 2.87 4.65
C PHE A 235 -3.67 3.66 5.89
N CYS A 236 -3.78 3.08 7.09
CA CYS A 236 -3.23 3.70 8.30
C CYS A 236 -1.71 3.92 8.19
N VAL A 237 -0.96 2.91 7.74
CA VAL A 237 0.50 3.04 7.63
C VAL A 237 0.92 3.91 6.45
N ALA A 238 0.18 3.90 5.34
CA ALA A 238 0.44 4.77 4.20
C ALA A 238 0.36 6.26 4.58
N GLN A 239 -0.56 6.63 5.49
CA GLN A 239 -0.70 8.00 5.98
C GLN A 239 0.44 8.45 6.90
N LEU A 240 1.24 7.52 7.47
CA LEU A 240 2.37 7.89 8.34
C LEU A 240 3.46 8.66 7.59
N SER A 241 3.56 8.51 6.27
CA SER A 241 4.47 9.29 5.43
C SER A 241 4.26 10.81 5.53
N VAL A 242 3.05 11.24 5.91
CA VAL A 242 2.72 12.67 6.16
C VAL A 242 3.31 13.15 7.48
N THR A 243 3.44 12.25 8.48
CA THR A 243 4.05 12.57 9.78
C THR A 243 5.57 12.69 9.65
N ASP A 244 6.19 11.73 8.97
CA ASP A 244 7.62 11.72 8.72
C ASP A 244 7.91 11.09 7.35
N PRO A 245 8.64 11.76 6.45
CA PRO A 245 8.97 11.22 5.13
C PRO A 245 9.71 9.88 5.16
N MET A 246 10.33 9.51 6.29
CA MET A 246 11.01 8.23 6.47
C MET A 246 10.04 7.04 6.61
N TYR A 247 8.75 7.29 6.92
CA TYR A 247 7.73 6.26 7.08
C TYR A 247 7.13 5.85 5.75
N GLN A 248 7.92 5.15 4.95
CA GLN A 248 7.54 4.62 3.64
C GLN A 248 7.45 3.10 3.70
N PHE A 249 6.28 2.57 3.36
CA PHE A 249 6.03 1.13 3.36
C PHE A 249 5.48 0.73 2.01
N SER A 250 6.11 -0.28 1.38
CA SER A 250 5.64 -0.78 0.10
C SER A 250 4.43 -1.69 0.28
N LEU A 251 3.54 -1.69 -0.71
CA LEU A 251 2.41 -2.62 -0.75
C LEU A 251 2.89 -4.08 -0.76
N GLN A 252 3.98 -4.38 -1.47
CA GLN A 252 4.53 -5.73 -1.52
C GLN A 252 4.98 -6.24 -0.14
N TRP A 253 5.65 -5.40 0.64
CA TRP A 253 6.01 -5.73 2.02
C TRP A 253 4.76 -6.03 2.86
N PHE A 254 3.74 -5.18 2.73
CA PHE A 254 2.49 -5.34 3.46
C PHE A 254 1.77 -6.65 3.09
N ILE A 255 1.65 -6.97 1.80
CA ILE A 255 1.05 -8.23 1.32
C ILE A 255 1.84 -9.44 1.84
N ASN A 256 3.18 -9.39 1.82
CA ASN A 256 4.00 -10.47 2.35
C ASN A 256 3.78 -10.65 3.86
N LEU A 257 3.70 -9.56 4.62
CA LEU A 257 3.41 -9.59 6.05
C LEU A 257 2.03 -10.18 6.33
N PHE A 258 1.02 -9.81 5.55
CA PHE A 258 -0.35 -10.34 5.64
C PHE A 258 -0.40 -11.84 5.36
N ILE A 259 0.24 -12.30 4.28
CA ILE A 259 0.30 -13.73 3.94
C ILE A 259 1.03 -14.52 5.03
N ASN A 260 2.16 -14.02 5.52
CA ASN A 260 2.90 -14.66 6.60
C ASN A 260 2.10 -14.72 7.91
N ALA A 261 1.21 -13.76 8.14
CA ALA A 261 0.35 -13.74 9.31
C ALA A 261 -0.73 -14.81 9.24
N ILE A 262 -1.30 -15.06 8.06
CA ILE A 262 -2.26 -16.16 7.84
C ILE A 262 -1.63 -17.50 8.22
N ASP A 263 -0.39 -17.75 7.78
CA ASP A 263 0.34 -19.00 8.04
C ASP A 263 0.72 -19.18 9.53
N LYS A 264 0.87 -18.08 10.29
CA LYS A 264 1.29 -18.12 11.71
C LYS A 264 0.13 -18.02 12.70
N ALA A 265 -1.02 -17.52 12.28
CA ALA A 265 -2.19 -17.37 13.14
C ALA A 265 -2.71 -18.75 13.60
N GLU A 266 -3.25 -18.81 14.81
CA GLU A 266 -3.78 -20.04 15.40
C GLU A 266 -4.97 -20.60 14.61
N ALA A 267 -4.88 -21.87 14.22
CA ALA A 267 -5.94 -22.58 13.52
C ALA A 267 -7.15 -22.81 14.43
N ALA A 268 -8.35 -22.76 13.86
CA ALA A 268 -9.60 -23.07 14.55
C ALA A 268 -10.50 -23.87 13.60
N GLU A 269 -11.32 -24.78 14.17
CA GLU A 269 -12.29 -25.55 13.39
C GLU A 269 -13.50 -24.69 12.97
N ASP A 270 -13.92 -23.79 13.87
CA ASP A 270 -14.96 -22.81 13.57
C ASP A 270 -14.40 -21.64 12.76
N LEU A 271 -15.14 -21.28 11.71
CA LEU A 271 -14.73 -20.25 10.76
C LEU A 271 -14.72 -18.85 11.38
N GLU A 272 -15.70 -18.53 12.22
CA GLU A 272 -15.78 -17.20 12.85
C GLU A 272 -14.62 -17.03 13.82
N GLN A 273 -14.32 -18.06 14.62
CA GLN A 273 -13.16 -18.07 15.49
C GLN A 273 -11.85 -18.02 14.69
N ARG A 274 -11.73 -18.72 13.56
CA ARG A 274 -10.55 -18.64 12.69
C ARG A 274 -10.35 -17.22 12.16
N VAL A 275 -11.40 -16.56 11.68
CA VAL A 275 -11.36 -15.17 11.22
C VAL A 275 -10.95 -14.22 12.35
N HIS A 276 -11.45 -14.44 13.56
CA HIS A 276 -11.03 -13.66 14.74
C HIS A 276 -9.52 -13.83 15.03
N ASN A 277 -9.02 -15.08 15.06
CA ASN A 277 -7.60 -15.36 15.29
C ASN A 277 -6.70 -14.73 14.22
N LEU A 278 -7.13 -14.78 12.95
CA LEU A 278 -6.44 -14.15 11.82
C LEU A 278 -6.34 -12.63 12.03
N MET A 279 -7.46 -11.98 12.36
CA MET A 279 -7.49 -10.54 12.62
C MET A 279 -6.62 -10.15 13.82
N ASP A 280 -6.73 -10.87 14.94
CA ASP A 280 -5.99 -10.57 16.17
C ASP A 280 -4.47 -10.68 15.95
N TYR A 281 -4.03 -11.81 15.40
CA TYR A 281 -2.63 -12.07 15.11
C TYR A 281 -2.08 -11.05 14.11
N PHE A 282 -2.78 -10.82 12.98
CA PHE A 282 -2.31 -9.89 11.98
C PHE A 282 -2.20 -8.47 12.53
N THR A 283 -3.21 -7.99 13.25
CA THR A 283 -3.21 -6.63 13.82
C THR A 283 -2.02 -6.42 14.76
N TYR A 284 -1.74 -7.38 15.64
CA TYR A 284 -0.62 -7.27 16.56
C TYR A 284 0.74 -7.43 15.88
N SER A 285 0.87 -8.40 14.97
CA SER A 285 2.10 -8.59 14.18
C SER A 285 2.42 -7.36 13.34
N PHE A 286 1.41 -6.76 12.72
CA PHE A 286 1.52 -5.51 11.98
C PHE A 286 1.96 -4.36 12.87
N TYR A 287 1.29 -4.15 14.00
CA TYR A 287 1.67 -3.14 14.98
C TYR A 287 3.14 -3.24 15.40
N CYS A 288 3.59 -4.45 15.77
CA CYS A 288 4.98 -4.67 16.18
C CYS A 288 5.97 -4.32 15.07
N ASN A 289 5.69 -4.73 13.83
CA ASN A 289 6.55 -4.45 12.68
C ASN A 289 6.62 -2.96 12.35
N VAL A 290 5.50 -2.25 12.40
CA VAL A 290 5.47 -0.79 12.19
C VAL A 290 6.20 -0.09 13.34
N CYS A 291 5.88 -0.40 14.60
CA CYS A 291 6.52 0.24 15.76
C CYS A 291 8.04 0.05 15.83
N ARG A 292 8.59 -1.05 15.30
CA ARG A 292 10.06 -1.25 15.16
C ARG A 292 10.73 -0.20 14.28
N SER A 293 9.98 0.38 13.32
CA SER A 293 10.48 1.39 12.38
C SER A 293 10.16 2.84 12.79
N LEU A 294 9.28 3.04 13.78
CA LEU A 294 8.88 4.37 14.24
C LEU A 294 9.84 4.94 15.29
N PHE A 295 9.99 6.26 15.29
CA PHE A 295 10.63 6.98 16.39
C PHE A 295 9.79 6.86 17.65
N GLU A 296 10.45 6.86 18.82
CA GLU A 296 9.81 6.70 20.13
C GLU A 296 8.63 7.68 20.33
N LYS A 297 8.83 8.94 19.95
CA LYS A 297 7.81 10.00 20.02
C LYS A 297 6.53 9.73 19.21
N HIS A 298 6.60 8.87 18.19
CA HIS A 298 5.47 8.59 17.31
C HIS A 298 4.76 7.26 17.63
N LYS A 299 5.30 6.43 18.53
CA LYS A 299 4.72 5.10 18.83
C LYS A 299 3.35 5.18 19.50
N LEU A 300 3.20 6.05 20.52
CA LEU A 300 1.90 6.24 21.18
C LEU A 300 0.88 6.89 20.23
N MET A 301 1.33 7.85 19.41
CA MET A 301 0.49 8.46 18.37
C MET A 301 -0.05 7.41 17.40
N PHE A 302 0.82 6.54 16.89
CA PHE A 302 0.40 5.45 16.00
C PHE A 302 -0.55 4.47 16.69
N SER A 303 -0.28 4.14 17.95
CA SER A 303 -1.16 3.25 18.74
C SER A 303 -2.57 3.83 18.90
N PHE A 304 -2.66 5.14 19.18
CA PHE A 304 -3.94 5.85 19.26
C PHE A 304 -4.63 5.92 17.90
N TYR A 305 -3.90 6.31 16.85
CA TYR A 305 -4.45 6.41 15.50
C TYR A 305 -4.98 5.06 14.98
N LEU A 306 -4.19 3.99 15.16
CA LEU A 306 -4.58 2.61 14.86
C LEU A 306 -5.87 2.22 15.60
N CYS A 307 -5.93 2.49 16.91
CA CYS A 307 -7.09 2.23 17.73
C CYS A 307 -8.33 2.98 17.21
N CYS A 308 -8.23 4.28 16.97
CA CYS A 308 -9.32 5.10 16.45
C CYS A 308 -9.80 4.60 15.08
N SER A 309 -8.88 4.30 14.15
CA SER A 309 -9.25 3.76 12.83
C SER A 309 -10.01 2.43 12.93
N ILE A 310 -9.60 1.56 13.86
CA ILE A 310 -10.25 0.26 14.10
C ILE A 310 -11.69 0.43 14.61
N ILE A 311 -11.91 1.39 15.50
CA ILE A 311 -13.21 1.66 16.14
C ILE A 311 -14.13 2.47 15.21
N GLN A 312 -13.58 3.42 14.45
CA GLN A 312 -14.31 4.16 13.41
C GLN A 312 -14.85 3.21 12.34
N LEU A 313 -14.10 2.17 11.95
CA LEU A 313 -14.61 1.13 11.04
C LEU A 313 -15.86 0.43 11.59
N LYS A 314 -15.99 0.30 12.92
CA LYS A 314 -17.16 -0.27 13.58
C LYS A 314 -18.31 0.72 13.78
N GLY A 315 -18.09 2.02 13.50
CA GLY A 315 -19.06 3.08 13.77
C GLY A 315 -19.25 3.40 15.26
N GLU A 316 -18.27 3.06 16.11
CA GLU A 316 -18.35 3.20 17.57
C GLU A 316 -17.79 4.54 18.10
N ILE A 317 -17.30 5.43 17.22
CA ILE A 317 -16.78 6.76 17.57
C ILE A 317 -17.57 7.82 16.81
N ASP A 318 -17.94 8.90 17.52
CA ASP A 318 -18.46 10.11 16.90
C ASP A 318 -17.30 10.95 16.30
N ASP A 319 -17.42 11.28 15.01
CA ASP A 319 -16.36 12.00 14.29
C ASP A 319 -16.16 13.44 14.78
N ASN A 320 -17.19 14.08 15.35
CA ASN A 320 -17.05 15.42 15.94
C ASN A 320 -16.31 15.35 17.26
N GLU A 321 -16.61 14.36 18.11
CA GLU A 321 -15.86 14.09 19.35
C GLU A 321 -14.39 13.81 19.04
N TYR A 322 -14.12 12.93 18.07
CA TYR A 322 -12.75 12.62 17.67
C TYR A 322 -12.01 13.85 17.13
N ARG A 323 -12.64 14.63 16.24
CA ARG A 323 -12.08 15.89 15.74
C ARG A 323 -11.77 16.85 16.87
N TYR A 324 -12.66 16.97 17.85
CA TYR A 324 -12.47 17.83 19.02
C TYR A 324 -11.22 17.42 19.82
N VAL A 325 -11.03 16.12 20.08
CA VAL A 325 -9.82 15.64 20.79
C VAL A 325 -8.54 16.08 20.09
N LEU A 326 -8.53 16.05 18.75
CA LEU A 326 -7.37 16.41 17.93
C LEU A 326 -7.12 17.93 17.87
N THR A 327 -8.16 18.73 17.59
CA THR A 327 -7.98 20.16 17.30
C THR A 327 -8.26 21.07 18.49
N GLY A 328 -9.03 20.60 19.48
CA GLY A 328 -9.66 21.44 20.48
C GLY A 328 -10.69 22.41 19.89
N PRO A 329 -11.05 23.47 20.63
CA PRO A 329 -11.94 24.53 20.20
C PRO A 329 -11.45 25.21 18.92
N THR A 330 -12.20 25.09 17.82
CA THR A 330 -11.84 25.69 16.52
C THR A 330 -12.32 27.14 16.37
N ALA A 331 -13.14 27.62 17.30
CA ALA A 331 -13.65 28.99 17.34
C ALA A 331 -13.84 29.43 18.79
N SER A 332 -13.59 30.72 19.05
CA SER A 332 -13.95 31.35 20.32
C SER A 332 -15.46 31.57 20.35
N LEU A 333 -16.16 30.86 21.23
CA LEU A 333 -17.56 31.17 21.50
C LEU A 333 -17.65 32.46 22.33
N PRO A 334 -18.69 33.29 22.13
CA PRO A 334 -18.99 34.34 23.09
C PRO A 334 -19.24 33.69 24.45
N THR A 335 -18.58 34.18 25.50
CA THR A 335 -18.71 33.65 26.87
C THR A 335 -20.18 33.67 27.29
N THR A 336 -20.80 32.49 27.32
CA THR A 336 -22.20 32.33 27.75
C THR A 336 -22.31 32.39 29.27
N GLU A 337 -21.28 31.92 29.98
CA GLU A 337 -21.24 31.87 31.44
C GLU A 337 -19.85 32.27 31.99
N PRO A 338 -19.76 33.05 33.09
CA PRO A 338 -18.46 33.42 33.65
C PRO A 338 -17.75 32.20 34.28
N ASN A 339 -16.42 32.25 34.31
CA ASN A 339 -15.61 31.25 34.98
C ASN A 339 -16.01 31.10 36.46
N PRO A 340 -16.37 29.89 36.93
CA PRO A 340 -16.87 29.67 38.29
C PRO A 340 -15.81 29.85 39.38
N ASP A 341 -14.52 29.61 39.09
CA ASP A 341 -13.43 29.80 40.05
C ASP A 341 -12.09 30.05 39.34
N SER A 342 -11.76 31.32 39.17
CA SER A 342 -10.52 31.76 38.52
C SER A 342 -9.26 31.54 39.34
N THR A 343 -9.34 31.01 40.57
CA THR A 343 -8.15 30.74 41.40
C THR A 343 -7.33 29.56 40.90
N TRP A 344 -7.97 28.60 40.23
CA TRP A 344 -7.32 27.40 39.70
C TRP A 344 -7.75 27.08 38.26
N LEU A 345 -8.99 27.39 37.88
CA LEU A 345 -9.50 27.12 36.54
C LEU A 345 -9.13 28.28 35.62
N SER A 346 -8.27 28.02 34.64
CA SER A 346 -7.88 29.03 33.66
C SER A 346 -9.04 29.37 32.71
N GLU A 347 -9.08 30.61 32.20
CA GLU A 347 -10.05 31.00 31.17
C GLU A 347 -9.95 30.11 29.91
N ALA A 348 -8.75 29.61 29.57
CA ALA A 348 -8.56 28.69 28.46
C ALA A 348 -9.25 27.32 28.71
N SER A 349 -9.08 26.76 29.91
CA SER A 349 -9.75 25.52 30.32
C SER A 349 -11.27 25.71 30.42
N TRP A 350 -11.73 26.85 30.94
CA TRP A 350 -13.16 27.16 30.98
C TRP A 350 -13.75 27.30 29.58
N ASN A 351 -13.04 27.93 28.64
CA ASN A 351 -13.45 27.99 27.24
C ASN A 351 -13.55 26.60 26.59
N GLU A 352 -12.65 25.66 26.92
CA GLU A 352 -12.75 24.26 26.47
C GLU A 352 -14.03 23.60 27.02
N VAL A 353 -14.36 23.79 28.30
CA VAL A 353 -15.60 23.27 28.92
C VAL A 353 -16.85 23.85 28.23
N GLN A 354 -16.88 25.17 28.01
CA GLN A 354 -18.00 25.83 27.35
C GLN A 354 -18.16 25.40 25.90
N PHE A 355 -17.06 25.26 25.16
CA PHE A 355 -17.09 24.79 23.79
C PHE A 355 -17.62 23.36 23.69
N THR A 356 -17.14 22.50 24.59
CA THR A 356 -17.59 21.10 24.70
C THR A 356 -19.09 21.05 24.96
N ALA A 357 -19.59 21.81 25.93
CA ALA A 357 -21.01 21.84 26.27
C ALA A 357 -21.91 22.37 25.15
N ALA A 358 -21.42 23.32 24.35
CA ALA A 358 -22.21 23.95 23.29
C ALA A 358 -22.23 23.16 21.97
N ASN A 359 -21.15 22.42 21.65
CA ASN A 359 -20.98 21.79 20.33
C ASN A 359 -21.09 20.27 20.35
N LEU A 360 -20.96 19.62 21.50
CA LEU A 360 -21.03 18.16 21.61
C LEU A 360 -22.31 17.75 22.34
N PRO A 361 -23.27 17.08 21.67
CA PRO A 361 -24.58 16.74 22.26
C PRO A 361 -24.49 15.91 23.55
N ALA A 362 -23.47 15.04 23.66
CA ALA A 362 -23.24 14.24 24.86
C ALA A 362 -22.91 15.07 26.11
N PHE A 363 -22.45 16.31 25.91
CA PHE A 363 -22.04 17.24 26.94
C PHE A 363 -23.04 18.39 27.14
N ASP A 364 -24.26 18.27 26.64
CA ASP A 364 -25.30 19.25 26.96
C ASP A 364 -25.46 19.39 28.49
N GLY A 365 -25.47 20.63 28.98
CA GLY A 365 -25.46 20.94 30.42
C GLY A 365 -24.12 20.77 31.15
N PHE A 366 -23.02 20.37 30.48
CA PHE A 366 -21.75 20.08 31.14
C PHE A 366 -21.14 21.28 31.88
N ALA A 367 -21.22 22.49 31.31
CA ALA A 367 -20.71 23.69 31.96
C ALA A 367 -21.43 23.99 33.30
N ALA A 368 -22.75 23.82 33.34
CA ALA A 368 -23.53 23.96 34.56
C ALA A 368 -23.16 22.87 35.60
N HIS A 369 -22.99 21.62 35.14
CA HIS A 369 -22.56 20.51 36.01
C HIS A 369 -21.18 20.75 36.64
N VAL A 370 -20.23 21.29 35.87
CA VAL A 370 -18.89 21.63 36.38
C VAL A 370 -18.96 22.73 37.44
N ARG A 371 -19.81 23.74 37.24
CA ARG A 371 -20.05 24.80 38.24
C ARG A 371 -20.61 24.22 39.54
N ASP A 372 -21.63 23.37 39.44
CA ASP A 372 -22.31 22.82 40.61
C ASP A 372 -21.41 21.84 41.40
N ASN A 373 -20.39 21.27 40.75
CA ASN A 373 -19.43 20.32 41.33
C ASN A 373 -17.98 20.84 41.34
N ILE A 374 -17.78 22.16 41.43
CA ILE A 374 -16.47 22.80 41.23
C ILE A 374 -15.37 22.25 42.14
N ASP A 375 -15.70 21.94 43.40
CA ASP A 375 -14.76 21.38 44.36
C ASP A 375 -14.27 19.98 43.95
N HIS A 376 -15.10 19.17 43.31
CA HIS A 376 -14.73 17.84 42.80
C HIS A 376 -13.81 17.95 41.58
N TYR A 377 -14.12 18.86 40.66
CA TYR A 377 -13.26 19.11 39.49
C TYR A 377 -11.92 19.75 39.87
N LYS A 378 -11.87 20.51 40.98
CA LYS A 378 -10.61 20.97 41.57
C LYS A 378 -9.78 19.80 42.10
N GLN A 379 -10.39 18.83 42.78
CA GLN A 379 -9.70 17.61 43.21
C GLN A 379 -9.18 16.79 42.02
N LEU A 380 -9.96 16.69 40.94
CA LEU A 380 -9.50 16.08 39.67
C LEU A 380 -8.30 16.84 39.10
N PHE A 381 -8.37 18.17 39.07
CA PHE A 381 -7.29 19.02 38.58
C PHE A 381 -6.01 18.88 39.41
N ASP A 382 -6.11 18.79 40.74
CA ASP A 382 -4.96 18.65 41.64
C ASP A 382 -4.42 17.20 41.69
N SER A 383 -5.19 16.22 41.21
CA SER A 383 -4.80 14.80 41.24
C SER A 383 -3.61 14.49 40.32
N PRO A 384 -2.62 13.71 40.79
CA PRO A 384 -1.57 13.20 39.91
C PRO A 384 -2.11 12.21 38.86
N ASP A 385 -3.23 11.56 39.13
CA ASP A 385 -3.83 10.50 38.29
C ASP A 385 -5.14 10.98 37.65
N ALA A 386 -5.16 12.24 37.19
CA ALA A 386 -6.36 12.90 36.67
C ALA A 386 -7.03 12.16 35.49
N ASP A 387 -6.27 11.38 34.72
CA ASP A 387 -6.77 10.57 33.60
C ASP A 387 -7.65 9.38 34.04
N SER A 388 -7.49 8.92 35.29
CA SER A 388 -8.27 7.83 35.88
C SER A 388 -9.17 8.29 37.02
N PHE A 389 -9.14 9.58 37.37
CA PHE A 389 -9.92 10.14 38.45
C PHE A 389 -11.43 10.06 38.14
N PRO A 390 -12.27 9.61 39.09
CA PRO A 390 -13.72 9.53 38.87
C PRO A 390 -14.35 10.89 38.56
N LEU A 391 -15.23 10.95 37.56
CA LEU A 391 -16.02 12.14 37.25
C LEU A 391 -17.15 12.32 38.27
N ALA A 392 -17.63 13.56 38.41
CA ALA A 392 -18.73 13.87 39.32
C ALA A 392 -20.08 13.40 38.74
N GLY A 393 -20.92 12.82 39.61
CA GLY A 393 -22.34 12.57 39.33
C GLY A 393 -22.59 11.64 38.14
N GLU A 394 -23.53 12.03 37.27
CA GLU A 394 -23.97 11.20 36.14
C GLU A 394 -22.89 10.95 35.09
N TYR A 395 -21.90 11.85 34.98
CA TYR A 395 -20.86 11.73 33.97
C TYR A 395 -19.93 10.53 34.20
N GLU A 396 -19.79 10.00 35.42
CA GLU A 396 -18.97 8.80 35.63
C GLU A 396 -19.54 7.57 34.91
N ALA A 397 -20.86 7.42 34.90
CA ALA A 397 -21.55 6.29 34.26
C ALA A 397 -21.94 6.57 32.80
N LYS A 398 -22.10 7.85 32.43
CA LYS A 398 -22.60 8.27 31.11
C LYS A 398 -21.49 8.38 30.06
N VAL A 399 -20.27 8.75 30.45
CA VAL A 399 -19.22 9.05 29.45
C VAL A 399 -18.62 7.80 28.82
N THR A 400 -18.45 7.84 27.51
CA THR A 400 -17.62 6.87 26.78
C THR A 400 -16.14 7.10 27.08
N PRO A 401 -15.25 6.14 26.76
CA PRO A 401 -13.80 6.37 26.86
C PRO A 401 -13.31 7.56 26.01
N MET A 402 -13.93 7.85 24.85
CA MET A 402 -13.61 9.03 24.04
C MET A 402 -14.01 10.31 24.76
N GLN A 403 -15.21 10.34 25.33
CA GLN A 403 -15.70 11.48 26.11
C GLN A 403 -14.86 11.71 27.37
N ARG A 404 -14.33 10.64 27.99
CA ARG A 404 -13.37 10.78 29.11
C ARG A 404 -12.05 11.45 28.69
N LEU A 405 -11.56 11.18 27.47
CA LEU A 405 -10.41 11.91 26.91
C LEU A 405 -10.71 13.41 26.77
N ILE A 406 -11.92 13.75 26.31
CA ILE A 406 -12.38 15.14 26.15
C ILE A 406 -12.40 15.83 27.52
N VAL A 407 -12.98 15.21 28.55
CA VAL A 407 -13.00 15.77 29.90
C VAL A 407 -11.58 15.97 30.45
N THR A 408 -10.71 14.97 30.29
CA THR A 408 -9.30 15.07 30.73
C THR A 408 -8.59 16.22 30.02
N ARG A 409 -8.83 16.41 28.72
CA ARG A 409 -8.29 17.51 27.93
C ARG A 409 -8.71 18.89 28.47
N CYS A 410 -9.99 19.05 28.84
CA CYS A 410 -10.50 20.33 29.36
C CYS A 410 -9.77 20.80 30.63
N PHE A 411 -9.44 19.88 31.54
CA PHE A 411 -8.86 20.22 32.84
C PHE A 411 -7.34 20.01 32.92
N ARG A 412 -6.82 18.93 32.32
CA ARG A 412 -5.44 18.45 32.48
C ARG A 412 -4.85 17.97 31.16
N MET A 413 -4.50 18.93 30.31
CA MET A 413 -3.87 18.68 29.00
C MET A 413 -2.57 17.85 29.11
N ASP A 414 -1.81 18.00 30.19
CA ASP A 414 -0.59 17.23 30.46
C ASP A 414 -0.87 15.73 30.71
N LYS A 415 -2.10 15.37 31.07
CA LYS A 415 -2.54 13.99 31.33
C LYS A 415 -3.25 13.32 30.16
N VAL A 416 -3.36 14.01 29.02
CA VAL A 416 -3.94 13.44 27.80
C VAL A 416 -3.13 12.25 27.27
N GLY A 417 -1.79 12.26 27.40
CA GLY A 417 -0.94 11.13 27.02
C GLY A 417 -1.30 9.83 27.77
N PRO A 418 -1.26 9.81 29.11
CA PRO A 418 -1.76 8.70 29.92
C PRO A 418 -3.22 8.32 29.64
N ALA A 419 -4.10 9.31 29.45
CA ALA A 419 -5.50 9.04 29.12
C ALA A 419 -5.64 8.30 27.78
N ILE A 420 -4.84 8.67 26.77
CA ILE A 420 -4.76 7.95 25.48
C ILE A 420 -4.29 6.50 25.69
N GLN A 421 -3.33 6.27 26.59
CA GLN A 421 -2.91 4.89 26.92
C GLN A 421 -4.09 4.11 27.50
N SER A 422 -4.82 4.68 28.47
CA SER A 422 -6.03 4.05 29.03
C SER A 422 -7.10 3.78 27.96
N PHE A 423 -7.29 4.71 27.02
CA PHE A 423 -8.20 4.55 25.89
C PHE A 423 -7.79 3.37 24.98
N VAL A 424 -6.52 3.31 24.58
CA VAL A 424 -5.98 2.22 23.74
C VAL A 424 -6.10 0.87 24.49
N LYS A 425 -5.82 0.86 25.79
CA LYS A 425 -5.91 -0.34 26.65
C LYS A 425 -7.33 -0.89 26.68
N HIS A 426 -8.33 -0.01 26.73
CA HIS A 426 -9.73 -0.39 26.77
C HIS A 426 -10.20 -1.09 25.49
N TYR A 427 -9.85 -0.56 24.31
CA TYR A 427 -10.42 -1.03 23.04
C TYR A 427 -9.62 -2.13 22.35
N ILE A 428 -8.29 -2.01 22.32
CA ILE A 428 -7.42 -2.96 21.61
C ILE A 428 -6.46 -3.69 22.53
N GLY A 429 -6.36 -3.28 23.80
CA GLY A 429 -5.63 -4.00 24.84
C GLY A 429 -4.26 -3.40 25.16
N GLU A 430 -3.71 -3.84 26.30
CA GLU A 430 -2.49 -3.29 26.90
C GLU A 430 -1.23 -3.51 26.03
N ARG A 431 -1.21 -4.58 25.24
CA ARG A 431 -0.09 -4.93 24.35
C ARG A 431 0.22 -3.89 23.27
N TYR A 432 -0.70 -2.95 23.00
CA TYR A 432 -0.53 -1.86 22.04
C TYR A 432 0.01 -0.56 22.66
N ILE A 433 0.33 -0.58 23.96
CA ILE A 433 0.94 0.55 24.68
C ILE A 433 2.37 0.20 25.08
N ILE A 434 2.62 -1.08 25.32
CA ILE A 434 3.95 -1.59 25.62
C ILE A 434 4.78 -1.52 24.33
N VAL A 435 5.73 -0.59 24.32
CA VAL A 435 6.64 -0.41 23.20
C VAL A 435 7.47 -1.68 23.00
N PRO A 436 7.41 -2.31 21.82
CA PRO A 436 8.24 -3.48 21.53
C PRO A 436 9.72 -3.11 21.64
N THR A 437 10.50 -3.93 22.34
CA THR A 437 11.96 -3.77 22.40
C THR A 437 12.55 -4.04 21.02
N PHE A 438 13.57 -3.26 20.64
CA PHE A 438 14.29 -3.49 19.40
C PHE A 438 15.04 -4.83 19.46
N ASP A 439 14.78 -5.71 18.48
CA ASP A 439 15.49 -6.98 18.32
C ASP A 439 15.92 -7.16 16.84
N LEU A 440 17.24 -7.15 16.63
CA LEU A 440 17.87 -7.39 15.34
C LEU A 440 17.56 -8.77 14.78
N LEU A 441 17.44 -9.79 15.64
CA LEU A 441 17.20 -11.16 15.21
C LEU A 441 15.81 -11.29 14.59
N ASP A 442 14.80 -10.66 15.18
CA ASP A 442 13.45 -10.69 14.65
C ASP A 442 13.33 -9.88 13.35
N ALA A 443 13.92 -8.68 13.28
CA ALA A 443 13.99 -7.91 12.04
C ALA A 443 14.67 -8.71 10.92
N TYR A 444 15.76 -9.42 11.25
CA TYR A 444 16.45 -10.29 10.31
C TYR A 444 15.62 -11.50 9.88
N LYS A 445 14.84 -12.10 10.80
CA LYS A 445 13.93 -13.21 10.46
C LYS A 445 12.82 -12.79 9.50
N ASP A 446 12.43 -11.52 9.53
CA ASP A 446 11.37 -10.98 8.68
C ASP A 446 11.91 -10.43 7.35
N SER A 447 13.23 -10.22 7.23
CA SER A 447 13.91 -9.79 6.00
C SER A 447 14.27 -10.93 5.03
N ASP A 448 14.50 -10.58 3.76
CA ASP A 448 14.99 -11.48 2.71
C ASP A 448 16.16 -10.86 1.92
N CYS A 449 16.83 -11.67 1.08
CA CYS A 449 18.01 -11.24 0.33
C CYS A 449 17.73 -10.20 -0.78
N LEU A 450 16.46 -9.89 -1.04
CA LEU A 450 16.04 -8.87 -2.00
C LEU A 450 15.67 -7.56 -1.29
N THR A 451 15.43 -7.62 0.01
CA THR A 451 14.96 -6.51 0.84
C THR A 451 16.08 -6.07 1.79
N PRO A 452 16.80 -4.98 1.48
CA PRO A 452 17.86 -4.49 2.34
C PRO A 452 17.32 -3.97 3.67
N LEU A 453 18.16 -4.04 4.72
CA LEU A 453 17.85 -3.51 6.04
C LEU A 453 18.43 -2.09 6.18
N ILE A 454 17.57 -1.15 6.58
CA ILE A 454 17.96 0.25 6.80
C ILE A 454 17.92 0.52 8.30
N PHE A 455 19.03 1.03 8.83
CA PHE A 455 19.12 1.48 10.22
C PHE A 455 18.99 2.99 10.27
N ILE A 456 17.94 3.45 10.94
CA ILE A 456 17.69 4.86 11.24
C ILE A 456 18.18 5.11 12.66
N ASN A 457 19.24 5.89 12.80
CA ASN A 457 19.80 6.19 14.09
C ASN A 457 19.18 7.48 14.64
N SER A 458 18.94 7.52 15.95
CA SER A 458 18.77 8.79 16.64
C SER A 458 20.13 9.37 17.01
N PRO A 459 20.28 10.71 17.10
CA PRO A 459 21.52 11.34 17.55
C PRO A 459 22.02 10.74 18.86
N GLY A 460 23.26 10.23 18.88
CA GLY A 460 23.88 9.62 20.07
C GLY A 460 23.68 8.11 20.24
N SER A 461 22.93 7.44 19.35
CA SER A 461 22.81 5.97 19.32
C SER A 461 23.59 5.38 18.13
N ASP A 462 24.47 4.41 18.39
CA ASP A 462 25.19 3.66 17.34
C ASP A 462 24.92 2.15 17.45
N PRO A 463 24.11 1.56 16.56
CA PRO A 463 23.80 0.13 16.56
C PRO A 463 24.95 -0.74 16.05
N MET A 464 26.11 -0.15 15.72
CA MET A 464 27.25 -0.88 15.16
C MET A 464 27.71 -2.05 16.03
N ASN A 465 27.82 -1.85 17.35
CA ASN A 465 28.27 -2.91 18.25
C ASN A 465 27.27 -4.07 18.32
N ASP A 466 25.98 -3.75 18.32
CA ASP A 466 24.92 -4.76 18.34
C ASP A 466 24.87 -5.52 17.01
N LEU A 467 25.07 -4.83 15.88
CA LEU A 467 25.19 -5.46 14.56
C LEU A 467 26.40 -6.39 14.48
N LEU A 468 27.56 -6.03 15.04
CA LEU A 468 28.75 -6.90 15.05
C LEU A 468 28.53 -8.14 15.89
N ARG A 469 27.97 -7.99 17.09
CA ARG A 469 27.61 -9.12 17.95
C ARG A 469 26.58 -10.03 17.27
N PHE A 470 25.61 -9.43 16.59
CA PHE A 470 24.63 -10.17 15.82
C PHE A 470 25.28 -10.94 14.66
N ALA A 471 26.13 -10.29 13.86
CA ALA A 471 26.86 -10.92 12.77
C ALA A 471 27.76 -12.06 13.25
N GLU A 472 28.33 -11.96 14.46
CA GLU A 472 29.06 -13.04 15.10
C GLU A 472 28.14 -14.22 15.44
N SER A 473 26.99 -13.94 16.07
CA SER A 473 26.00 -14.97 16.44
C SER A 473 25.46 -15.78 15.26
N VAL A 474 25.39 -15.18 14.07
CA VAL A 474 24.95 -15.85 12.83
C VAL A 474 26.10 -16.32 11.93
N ASN A 475 27.35 -16.28 12.41
CA ASN A 475 28.57 -16.66 11.65
C ASN A 475 28.82 -15.84 10.37
N MET A 476 28.31 -14.62 10.29
CA MET A 476 28.51 -13.71 9.16
C MET A 476 29.57 -12.65 9.40
N LEU A 477 30.13 -12.54 10.61
CA LEU A 477 31.16 -11.54 10.93
C LEU A 477 32.38 -11.60 9.98
N LYS A 478 32.85 -12.81 9.63
CA LYS A 478 33.97 -13.00 8.68
C LYS A 478 33.61 -12.69 7.23
N LYS A 479 32.32 -12.64 6.93
CA LYS A 479 31.74 -12.34 5.61
C LYS A 479 31.10 -10.94 5.61
N LEU A 480 31.36 -10.10 6.60
CA LEU A 480 30.85 -8.74 6.70
C LEU A 480 31.93 -7.74 6.27
N ASP A 481 31.72 -7.10 5.14
CA ASP A 481 32.51 -5.95 4.71
C ASP A 481 31.75 -4.65 5.02
N LYS A 482 32.48 -3.54 5.16
CA LYS A 482 31.89 -2.22 5.43
C LYS A 482 32.54 -1.13 4.58
N VAL A 483 31.74 -0.14 4.20
CA VAL A 483 32.20 1.06 3.50
C VAL A 483 31.46 2.28 4.03
N SER A 484 32.20 3.32 4.39
CA SER A 484 31.61 4.61 4.77
C SER A 484 31.46 5.46 3.52
N LEU A 485 30.22 5.82 3.20
CA LEU A 485 29.89 6.64 2.05
C LEU A 485 30.24 8.11 2.33
N GLY A 486 30.93 8.70 1.35
CA GLY A 486 31.41 10.07 1.32
C GLY A 486 31.80 10.43 -0.12
N GLN A 487 32.40 11.59 -0.33
CA GLN A 487 32.74 12.05 -1.68
C GLN A 487 33.64 11.03 -2.40
N GLY A 488 33.17 10.51 -3.54
CA GLY A 488 33.91 9.55 -4.38
C GLY A 488 33.86 8.07 -3.97
N GLN A 489 33.15 7.69 -2.89
CA GLN A 489 33.10 6.29 -2.43
C GLN A 489 32.05 5.42 -3.13
N GLY A 490 31.20 5.99 -3.99
CA GLY A 490 30.12 5.27 -4.68
C GLY A 490 30.60 4.07 -5.49
N LYS A 491 31.61 4.24 -6.34
CA LYS A 491 32.17 3.15 -7.17
C LYS A 491 32.69 1.97 -6.34
N LYS A 492 33.35 2.26 -5.22
CA LYS A 492 33.84 1.23 -4.29
C LYS A 492 32.67 0.46 -3.66
N ALA A 493 31.59 1.15 -3.32
CA ALA A 493 30.38 0.51 -2.81
C ALA A 493 29.72 -0.38 -3.89
N GLU A 494 29.66 0.06 -5.15
CA GLU A 494 29.15 -0.75 -6.27
C GLU A 494 29.94 -2.05 -6.45
N GLU A 495 31.28 -1.97 -6.45
CA GLU A 495 32.16 -3.15 -6.55
C GLU A 495 31.96 -4.10 -5.37
N LEU A 496 31.86 -3.57 -4.14
CA LEU A 496 31.60 -4.38 -2.95
C LEU A 496 30.25 -5.08 -3.00
N ILE A 497 29.19 -4.37 -3.43
CA ILE A 497 27.85 -4.94 -3.58
C ILE A 497 27.86 -6.04 -4.64
N SER A 498 28.50 -5.83 -5.79
CA SER A 498 28.61 -6.84 -6.85
C SER A 498 29.37 -8.09 -6.38
N ASN A 499 30.51 -7.91 -5.71
CA ASN A 499 31.27 -9.03 -5.16
C ASN A 499 30.50 -9.78 -4.08
N ALA A 500 29.82 -9.06 -3.18
CA ALA A 500 29.00 -9.65 -2.15
C ALA A 500 27.83 -10.44 -2.72
N ARG A 501 27.28 -10.01 -3.87
CA ARG A 501 26.20 -10.70 -4.57
C ARG A 501 26.60 -12.07 -5.08
N GLU A 502 27.82 -12.20 -5.58
CA GLU A 502 28.36 -13.48 -6.06
C GLU A 502 28.81 -14.39 -4.92
N ARG A 503 29.30 -13.80 -3.82
CA ARG A 503 29.96 -14.52 -2.70
C ARG A 503 29.06 -14.76 -1.49
N GLY A 504 27.89 -14.11 -1.41
CA GLY A 504 26.98 -14.23 -0.29
C GLY A 504 27.49 -13.55 0.99
N GLN A 505 28.02 -12.32 0.86
CA GLN A 505 28.62 -11.55 1.97
C GLN A 505 27.70 -10.44 2.47
N TRP A 506 27.87 -9.96 3.70
CA TRP A 506 27.14 -8.79 4.19
C TRP A 506 27.94 -7.51 3.88
N ILE A 507 27.27 -6.44 3.45
CA ILE A 507 27.88 -5.14 3.15
C ILE A 507 27.24 -4.04 4.01
N LEU A 508 27.99 -3.47 4.93
CA LEU A 508 27.54 -2.31 5.70
C LEU A 508 27.93 -1.00 5.01
N LEU A 509 26.94 -0.31 4.47
CA LEU A 509 27.03 1.06 3.96
C LEU A 509 26.79 2.05 5.10
N GLN A 510 27.84 2.76 5.50
CA GLN A 510 27.74 3.78 6.55
C GLN A 510 27.54 5.17 5.95
N ASN A 511 26.89 6.07 6.68
CA ASN A 511 26.72 7.47 6.29
C ASN A 511 26.00 7.68 4.94
N CYS A 512 24.97 6.88 4.65
CA CYS A 512 24.25 6.96 3.38
C CYS A 512 23.64 8.34 3.11
N HIS A 513 23.18 9.02 4.17
CA HIS A 513 22.69 10.41 4.13
C HIS A 513 23.67 11.43 3.54
N LEU A 514 24.99 11.18 3.60
CA LEU A 514 26.00 12.09 3.04
C LEU A 514 26.22 11.88 1.54
N ALA A 515 25.71 10.79 0.97
CA ALA A 515 25.90 10.40 -0.42
C ALA A 515 24.60 10.50 -1.25
N THR A 516 23.89 11.63 -1.10
CA THR A 516 22.59 11.88 -1.76
C THR A 516 22.65 11.69 -3.27
N SER A 517 23.74 12.10 -3.93
CA SER A 517 23.93 11.96 -5.38
C SER A 517 24.08 10.51 -5.86
N TRP A 518 24.46 9.59 -4.97
CA TRP A 518 24.65 8.17 -5.31
C TRP A 518 23.46 7.28 -4.90
N MET A 519 22.55 7.77 -4.04
CA MET A 519 21.36 7.01 -3.63
C MET A 519 20.49 6.53 -4.79
N PRO A 520 20.26 7.30 -5.88
CA PRO A 520 19.51 6.79 -7.04
C PRO A 520 20.19 5.60 -7.73
N THR A 521 21.53 5.55 -7.71
CA THR A 521 22.29 4.41 -8.23
C THR A 521 22.13 3.19 -7.33
N LEU A 522 22.16 3.37 -6.01
CA LEU A 522 21.89 2.29 -5.05
C LEU A 522 20.47 1.73 -5.22
N GLU A 523 19.46 2.59 -5.37
CA GLU A 523 18.07 2.17 -5.65
C GLU A 523 18.03 1.31 -6.92
N ALA A 524 18.65 1.76 -8.02
CA ALA A 524 18.69 0.99 -9.28
C ALA A 524 19.39 -0.36 -9.14
N ILE A 525 20.45 -0.46 -8.33
CA ILE A 525 21.16 -1.72 -8.06
C ILE A 525 20.26 -2.69 -7.30
N VAL A 526 19.59 -2.21 -6.23
CA VAL A 526 18.71 -3.02 -5.39
C VAL A 526 17.46 -3.46 -6.14
N GLU A 527 16.82 -2.57 -6.93
CA GLU A 527 15.69 -2.94 -7.80
C GLU A 527 16.09 -4.01 -8.83
N GLY A 528 17.36 -4.07 -9.21
CA GLY A 528 17.92 -5.10 -10.10
C GLY A 528 18.22 -6.45 -9.43
N PHE A 529 17.94 -6.61 -8.13
CA PHE A 529 18.12 -7.89 -7.43
C PHE A 529 16.99 -8.84 -7.78
N THR A 530 17.36 -10.05 -8.22
CA THR A 530 16.43 -11.15 -8.46
C THR A 530 16.99 -12.43 -7.84
N LEU A 531 16.13 -13.41 -7.58
CA LEU A 531 16.57 -14.70 -7.04
C LEU A 531 17.56 -15.45 -7.94
N ASP A 532 17.58 -15.14 -9.24
CA ASP A 532 18.49 -15.76 -10.21
C ASP A 532 19.86 -15.08 -10.23
N THR A 533 19.88 -13.81 -9.86
CA THR A 533 21.08 -12.98 -9.92
C THR A 533 21.76 -12.84 -8.56
N VAL A 534 21.06 -13.18 -7.46
CA VAL A 534 21.63 -13.31 -6.12
C VAL A 534 21.87 -14.81 -5.87
N LYS A 535 23.11 -15.22 -5.63
CA LYS A 535 23.45 -16.66 -5.57
C LYS A 535 22.69 -17.37 -4.43
N LYS A 536 22.02 -18.48 -4.78
CA LYS A 536 21.31 -19.42 -3.90
C LYS A 536 22.29 -20.35 -3.16
N ASP A 537 22.16 -20.46 -1.84
CA ASP A 537 22.21 -21.78 -1.18
C ASP A 537 20.74 -22.26 -1.15
N PHE A 538 20.39 -23.27 -1.96
CA PHE A 538 19.06 -23.89 -1.95
C PHE A 538 19.22 -25.37 -1.65
N ASP A 539 18.59 -25.85 -0.58
CA ASP A 539 18.45 -27.28 -0.28
C ASP A 539 17.02 -27.71 -0.65
N TYR A 540 16.90 -28.80 -1.40
CA TYR A 540 15.72 -29.17 -2.20
C TYR A 540 14.52 -29.74 -1.39
N GLY A 541 14.53 -29.62 -0.05
CA GLY A 541 13.55 -30.27 0.84
C GLY A 541 12.61 -29.35 1.61
N SER A 542 12.77 -28.03 1.57
CA SER A 542 11.95 -27.08 2.34
C SER A 542 11.80 -25.78 1.57
N ARG A 543 10.57 -25.27 1.39
CA ARG A 543 10.27 -23.97 0.76
C ARG A 543 10.73 -22.78 1.63
N ARG A 544 12.02 -22.73 1.99
CA ARG A 544 12.69 -21.64 2.71
C ARG A 544 14.04 -21.42 2.02
N CYS A 545 14.25 -20.26 1.39
CA CYS A 545 15.58 -19.80 1.03
C CYS A 545 16.49 -19.92 2.26
N LEU A 546 17.63 -20.60 2.15
CA LEU A 546 18.60 -20.68 3.24
C LEU A 546 19.17 -19.28 3.47
N ARG A 547 18.66 -18.65 4.53
CA ARG A 547 18.95 -17.31 5.03
C ARG A 547 20.44 -17.02 5.30
N ARG A 548 21.36 -17.97 5.14
CA ARG A 548 22.70 -17.90 5.74
C ARG A 548 23.75 -17.11 4.96
N HIS A 549 23.57 -16.79 3.67
CA HIS A 549 24.70 -16.27 2.86
C HIS A 549 24.29 -15.37 1.68
N SER A 550 23.62 -14.25 1.91
CA SER A 550 23.27 -13.32 0.82
C SER A 550 23.94 -11.95 0.98
N PRO A 551 24.17 -11.18 -0.11
CA PRO A 551 24.47 -9.74 -0.10
C PRO A 551 23.43 -8.93 0.68
N TRP A 552 23.84 -8.18 1.69
CA TRP A 552 22.95 -7.22 2.37
C TRP A 552 23.61 -5.86 2.32
N PRO A 553 23.09 -4.86 1.61
CA PRO A 553 23.46 -3.47 1.86
C PRO A 553 22.72 -3.00 3.11
N PHE A 554 23.42 -2.89 4.23
CA PHE A 554 22.91 -2.19 5.41
C PHE A 554 23.16 -0.69 5.22
N CYS A 555 22.13 0.15 5.16
CA CYS A 555 22.34 1.61 5.13
C CYS A 555 22.23 2.19 6.54
N LYS A 556 23.27 2.89 7.00
CA LYS A 556 23.25 3.72 8.21
C LYS A 556 22.90 5.16 7.83
N VAL A 557 21.74 5.62 8.28
CA VAL A 557 21.24 7.00 8.12
C VAL A 557 21.01 7.55 9.55
N PRO A 558 21.73 8.60 9.98
CA PRO A 558 21.47 9.30 11.24
C PRO A 558 20.26 10.22 11.18
#